data_AF-A0A9P5YV79-F1
#
_entry.id   AF-A0A9P5YV79-F1
#
_cell.length_a   1.000
_cell.length_b   1.000
_cell.length_c   1.000
_cell.angle_alpha   90.00
_cell.angle_beta   90.00
_cell.angle_gamma   90.00
#
_symmetry.space_group_name_H-M   'P 1'
#
loop_
_entity.id
_entity.type
_entity.pdbx_description
1 polymer ?
#
loop_
_entity_poly.entity_id
_entity_poly.type
_entity_poly.pdbx_seq_one_letter_code
_entity_poly.pdbx_strand_id
1 'polypeptide(L)'
;MSNTNSTPLHDNILQAGLTVDGEKSMIAANLDSSIFLAFLMGMLTFKSFEFVDNGATRDTIFLNDFGGQFIIAVLLSVLNVISFVLGDVLLIHSHHISSGAPYDNWDRKLKHSQALLLAQTIGFSIAPSLQPILNKVVAAGILLSGCTTIITTVLIIYRIHSFSRHYEISSIKFRHIIDIVVQSGAVYAISLLIFGVSGMLSGQRIVNLKVPTYNLDLWTTTLVLPIAGISTTVMVARVSTLSENTTRLSQESKHPTKLEDLGWWCEKASTLLLESRNAHN
;
A
#
# COMPACT_ATOMS: atom_id res chain seq x y z
N MET A 1 -45.85 16.95 -38.52
CA MET A 1 -45.23 17.61 -37.35
C MET A 1 -45.17 16.61 -36.23
N SER A 2 -44.04 15.93 -36.06
CA SER A 2 -43.79 15.04 -34.91
C SER A 2 -42.41 15.38 -34.40
N ASN A 3 -42.37 16.01 -33.23
CA ASN A 3 -41.17 16.48 -32.56
C ASN A 3 -40.73 15.37 -31.60
N THR A 4 -39.72 14.60 -31.99
CA THR A 4 -39.19 13.50 -31.17
C THR A 4 -38.19 14.05 -30.17
N ASN A 5 -38.61 14.12 -28.91
CA ASN A 5 -37.81 14.45 -27.74
C ASN A 5 -36.54 13.58 -27.67
N SER A 6 -35.39 14.24 -27.79
CA SER A 6 -34.08 13.66 -27.53
C SER A 6 -33.91 13.38 -26.03
N THR A 7 -33.42 12.19 -25.75
CA THR A 7 -33.38 11.53 -24.44
C THR A 7 -32.26 12.07 -23.52
N PRO A 8 -32.54 12.33 -22.22
CA PRO A 8 -31.57 12.85 -21.24
C PRO A 8 -30.63 11.77 -20.63
N LEU A 9 -30.31 10.70 -21.37
CA LEU A 9 -29.56 9.57 -20.81
C LEU A 9 -28.04 9.79 -20.79
N HIS A 10 -27.52 10.73 -21.60
CA HIS A 10 -26.08 10.94 -21.77
C HIS A 10 -25.43 11.75 -20.64
N ASP A 11 -26.20 12.60 -19.94
CA ASP A 11 -25.66 13.49 -18.91
C ASP A 11 -25.43 12.78 -17.57
N ASN A 12 -26.22 11.75 -17.26
CA ASN A 12 -26.08 11.00 -16.00
C ASN A 12 -24.82 10.12 -15.94
N ILE A 13 -24.27 9.69 -17.09
CA ILE A 13 -23.05 8.87 -17.13
C ILE A 13 -21.80 9.73 -16.90
N LEU A 14 -21.81 10.99 -17.37
CA LEU A 14 -20.73 11.94 -17.14
C LEU A 14 -20.68 12.40 -15.67
N GLN A 15 -21.83 12.55 -15.03
CA GLN A 15 -21.90 12.98 -13.64
C GLN A 15 -21.47 11.89 -12.63
N ALA A 16 -21.67 10.61 -12.96
CA ALA A 16 -21.21 9.48 -12.14
C ALA A 16 -19.69 9.22 -12.24
N GLY A 17 -19.04 9.63 -13.33
CA GLY A 17 -17.58 9.52 -13.48
C GLY A 17 -16.80 10.55 -12.65
N LEU A 18 -17.33 11.78 -12.53
CA LEU A 18 -16.66 12.89 -11.84
C LEU A 18 -16.66 12.77 -10.30
N THR A 19 -17.60 12.03 -9.71
CA THR A 19 -17.68 11.86 -8.25
C THR A 19 -16.70 10.81 -7.72
N VAL A 20 -16.36 9.80 -8.51
CA VAL A 20 -15.45 8.70 -8.11
C VAL A 20 -13.99 9.14 -8.05
N ASP A 21 -13.58 10.13 -8.85
CA ASP A 21 -12.20 10.62 -8.86
C ASP A 21 -11.90 11.56 -7.67
N GLY A 22 -12.91 12.26 -7.14
CA GLY A 22 -12.77 13.10 -5.95
C GLY A 22 -12.48 12.29 -4.68
N GLU A 23 -13.13 11.14 -4.52
CA GLU A 23 -12.99 10.30 -3.32
C GLU A 23 -11.61 9.60 -3.25
N LYS A 24 -11.08 9.17 -4.40
CA LYS A 24 -9.74 8.57 -4.51
C LYS A 24 -8.63 9.57 -4.21
N SER A 25 -8.80 10.82 -4.64
CA SER A 25 -7.85 11.91 -4.36
C SER A 25 -7.81 12.25 -2.86
N MET A 26 -8.97 12.25 -2.21
CA MET A 26 -9.07 12.58 -0.78
C MET A 26 -8.47 11.51 0.13
N ILE A 27 -8.59 10.22 -0.25
CA ILE A 27 -7.99 9.10 0.51
C ILE A 27 -6.46 9.09 0.37
N ALA A 28 -5.92 9.36 -0.82
CA ALA A 28 -4.48 9.44 -1.05
C ALA A 28 -3.83 10.60 -0.24
N ALA A 29 -4.47 11.77 -0.24
CA ALA A 29 -3.99 12.93 0.51
C ALA A 29 -4.00 12.72 2.03
N ASN A 30 -5.01 12.01 2.56
CA ASN A 30 -5.07 11.70 3.99
C ASN A 30 -3.98 10.70 4.42
N LEU A 31 -3.62 9.75 3.55
CA LEU A 31 -2.56 8.77 3.82
C LEU A 31 -1.19 9.44 3.94
N ASP A 32 -0.85 10.32 2.99
CA ASP A 32 0.42 11.06 3.00
C ASP A 32 0.56 11.95 4.25
N SER A 33 -0.53 12.56 4.72
CA SER A 33 -0.50 13.41 5.91
C SER A 33 -0.22 12.63 7.21
N SER A 34 -0.75 11.40 7.34
CA SER A 34 -0.54 10.57 8.53
C SER A 34 0.90 10.06 8.64
N ILE A 35 1.49 9.66 7.51
CA ILE A 35 2.88 9.19 7.45
C ILE A 35 3.85 10.36 7.64
N PHE A 36 3.55 11.52 7.05
CA PHE A 36 4.31 12.74 7.27
C PHE A 36 4.25 13.17 8.75
N LEU A 37 3.08 13.08 9.39
CA LEU A 37 2.93 13.40 10.81
C LEU A 37 3.73 12.44 11.70
N ALA A 38 3.71 11.13 11.40
CA ALA A 38 4.50 10.14 12.13
C ALA A 38 6.01 10.37 11.96
N PHE A 39 6.46 10.72 10.75
CA PHE A 39 7.84 11.14 10.49
C PHE A 39 8.21 12.42 11.25
N LEU A 40 7.33 13.42 11.24
CA LEU A 40 7.55 14.70 11.92
C LEU A 40 7.60 14.52 13.45
N MET A 41 6.75 13.66 14.01
CA MET A 41 6.79 13.29 15.42
C MET A 41 8.08 12.54 15.79
N GLY A 42 8.58 11.66 14.91
CA GLY A 42 9.89 11.02 15.05
C GLY A 42 11.03 12.03 15.05
N MET A 43 11.03 12.98 14.11
CA MET A 43 12.03 14.05 14.05
C MET A 43 11.97 14.99 15.26
N LEU A 44 10.78 15.28 15.79
CA LEU A 44 10.61 16.09 16.98
C LEU A 44 11.12 15.39 18.24
N THR A 45 10.96 14.07 18.35
CA THR A 45 11.55 13.27 19.45
C THR A 45 13.07 13.20 19.37
N PHE A 46 13.67 13.27 18.17
CA PHE A 46 15.12 13.44 18.03
C PHE A 46 15.61 14.81 18.51
N LYS A 47 14.79 15.86 18.41
CA LYS A 47 15.16 17.20 18.84
C LYS A 47 15.17 17.36 20.37
N SER A 48 14.46 16.49 21.09
CA SER A 48 14.46 16.42 22.55
C SER A 48 15.62 15.63 23.15
N PHE A 49 16.63 15.22 22.37
CA PHE A 49 17.96 14.93 22.92
C PHE A 49 18.61 16.25 23.38
N GLU A 50 17.99 16.88 24.37
CA GLU A 50 18.52 18.03 25.08
C GLU A 50 19.72 17.54 25.89
N PHE A 51 20.88 18.15 25.68
CA PHE A 51 22.08 17.84 26.45
C PHE A 51 21.73 18.01 27.92
N VAL A 52 21.82 16.92 28.68
CA VAL A 52 21.58 16.92 30.12
C VAL A 52 22.53 17.93 30.75
N ASP A 53 21.98 19.08 31.14
CA ASP A 53 22.73 20.06 31.92
C ASP A 53 23.08 19.43 33.27
N ASN A 54 24.34 19.59 33.68
CA ASN A 54 25.04 18.90 34.79
C ASN A 54 24.44 19.20 36.19
N GLY A 55 23.17 18.92 36.41
CA GLY A 55 22.48 19.19 37.67
C GLY A 55 21.10 18.51 37.83
N ALA A 56 20.50 17.95 36.78
CA ALA A 56 19.29 17.16 36.91
C ALA A 56 19.59 15.83 37.62
N THR A 57 18.94 15.58 38.76
CA THR A 57 19.06 14.32 39.50
C THR A 57 18.55 13.16 38.64
N ARG A 58 19.27 12.03 38.62
CA ARG A 58 18.95 10.83 37.83
C ARG A 58 17.48 10.39 37.95
N ASP A 59 16.87 10.58 39.11
CA ASP A 59 15.53 10.10 39.41
C ASP A 59 14.42 10.83 38.63
N THR A 60 14.57 12.12 38.31
CA THR A 60 13.56 12.87 37.54
C THR A 60 13.60 12.54 36.05
N ILE A 61 14.78 12.16 35.54
CA ILE A 61 14.95 11.68 34.16
C ILE A 61 14.24 10.32 33.99
N PHE A 62 14.41 9.40 34.94
CA PHE A 62 13.75 8.08 34.89
C PHE A 62 12.21 8.15 34.95
N LEU A 63 11.64 9.01 35.80
CA LEU A 63 10.18 9.15 35.91
C LEU A 63 9.54 9.78 34.66
N ASN A 64 10.24 10.71 34.01
CA ASN A 64 9.73 11.36 32.80
C ASN A 64 9.90 10.48 31.54
N ASP A 65 10.93 9.65 31.49
CA ASP A 65 11.16 8.70 30.38
C ASP A 65 10.13 7.57 30.35
N PHE A 66 9.71 7.04 31.51
CA PHE A 66 8.88 5.83 31.53
C PHE A 66 7.36 6.08 31.46
N GLY A 67 6.87 7.23 31.94
CA GLY A 67 5.42 7.51 32.00
C GLY A 67 4.84 8.09 30.71
N GLY A 68 5.51 9.08 30.12
CA GLY A 68 5.02 9.78 28.93
C GLY A 68 5.34 9.04 27.61
N GLN A 69 6.52 8.41 27.53
CA GLN A 69 6.92 7.73 26.30
C GLN A 69 6.14 6.45 26.03
N PHE A 70 5.56 5.82 27.05
CA PHE A 70 4.80 4.58 26.85
C PHE A 70 3.60 4.78 25.91
N ILE A 71 2.79 5.83 26.16
CA ILE A 71 1.63 6.13 25.31
C ILE A 71 2.09 6.48 23.89
N ILE A 72 3.16 7.25 23.76
CA ILE A 72 3.73 7.64 22.46
C ILE A 72 4.26 6.40 21.70
N ALA A 73 4.95 5.50 22.39
CA ALA A 73 5.48 4.26 21.81
C ALA A 73 4.36 3.31 21.37
N VAL A 74 3.29 3.18 22.17
CA VAL A 74 2.09 2.42 21.78
C VAL A 74 1.41 3.06 20.57
N LEU A 75 1.24 4.38 20.56
CA LEU A 75 0.63 5.09 19.44
C LEU A 75 1.43 4.91 18.15
N LEU A 76 2.76 5.07 18.20
CA LEU A 76 3.66 4.83 17.08
C LEU A 76 3.60 3.38 16.59
N SER A 77 3.56 2.41 17.52
CA SER A 77 3.44 0.99 17.16
C SER A 77 2.13 0.71 16.43
N VAL A 78 1.01 1.26 16.92
CA VAL A 78 -0.30 1.14 16.27
C VAL A 78 -0.30 1.81 14.90
N LEU A 79 0.25 3.02 14.77
CA LEU A 79 0.35 3.73 13.48
C LEU A 79 1.21 2.97 12.47
N ASN A 80 2.31 2.35 12.91
CA ASN A 80 3.16 1.53 12.05
C ASN A 80 2.41 0.31 11.52
N VAL A 81 1.72 -0.42 12.40
CA VAL A 81 0.91 -1.57 11.98
C VAL A 81 -0.20 -1.15 11.03
N ILE A 82 -0.90 -0.05 11.31
CA ILE A 82 -1.93 0.50 10.42
C ILE A 82 -1.33 0.84 9.06
N SER A 83 -0.14 1.45 9.01
CA SER A 83 0.53 1.82 7.76
C SER A 83 0.87 0.60 6.90
N PHE A 84 1.36 -0.48 7.50
CA PHE A 84 1.63 -1.74 6.79
C PHE A 84 0.34 -2.41 6.30
N VAL A 85 -0.67 -2.47 7.16
CA VAL A 85 -1.99 -3.02 6.83
C VAL A 85 -2.60 -2.24 5.65
N LEU A 86 -2.58 -0.92 5.69
CA LEU A 86 -3.08 -0.07 4.61
C LEU A 86 -2.29 -0.26 3.31
N GLY A 87 -0.96 -0.36 3.39
CA GLY A 87 -0.11 -0.66 2.22
C GLY A 87 -0.51 -1.96 1.55
N ASP A 88 -0.71 -3.03 2.33
CA ASP A 88 -1.11 -4.34 1.83
C ASP A 88 -2.55 -4.32 1.27
N VAL A 89 -3.49 -3.61 1.92
CA VAL A 89 -4.87 -3.44 1.39
C VAL A 89 -4.85 -2.72 0.05
N LEU A 90 -4.08 -1.64 -0.07
CA LEU A 90 -4.00 -0.85 -1.31
C LEU A 90 -3.40 -1.68 -2.46
N LEU A 91 -2.36 -2.46 -2.16
CA LEU A 91 -1.78 -3.41 -3.12
C LEU A 91 -2.81 -4.42 -3.62
N ILE A 92 -3.55 -5.05 -2.71
CA ILE A 92 -4.55 -6.07 -3.08
C ILE A 92 -5.73 -5.45 -3.80
N HIS A 93 -6.18 -4.28 -3.36
CA HIS A 93 -7.25 -3.54 -4.02
C HIS A 93 -6.88 -3.17 -5.46
N SER A 94 -5.65 -2.72 -5.69
CA SER A 94 -5.15 -2.41 -7.03
C SER A 94 -5.15 -3.63 -7.95
N HIS A 95 -4.75 -4.80 -7.42
CA HIS A 95 -4.76 -6.05 -8.17
C HIS A 95 -6.18 -6.46 -8.55
N HIS A 96 -7.12 -6.26 -7.63
CA HIS A 96 -8.49 -6.67 -7.82
C HIS A 96 -9.24 -5.81 -8.84
N ILE A 97 -9.08 -4.48 -8.80
CA ILE A 97 -9.62 -3.56 -9.83
C ILE A 97 -9.16 -4.01 -11.23
N SER A 98 -7.89 -4.39 -11.36
CA SER A 98 -7.35 -4.88 -12.64
C SER A 98 -7.90 -6.26 -13.04
N SER A 99 -8.40 -7.07 -12.11
CA SER A 99 -8.85 -8.45 -12.38
C SER A 99 -10.24 -8.59 -12.98
N GLY A 100 -11.14 -7.62 -12.76
CA GLY A 100 -12.53 -7.75 -13.17
C GLY A 100 -13.28 -8.94 -12.55
N ALA A 101 -12.67 -9.63 -11.58
CA ALA A 101 -13.25 -10.78 -10.92
C ALA A 101 -14.35 -10.33 -9.92
N PRO A 102 -15.41 -11.12 -9.71
CA PRO A 102 -16.47 -10.79 -8.76
C PRO A 102 -15.94 -10.74 -7.30
N TYR A 103 -16.38 -9.71 -6.56
CA TYR A 103 -15.80 -9.18 -5.31
C TYR A 103 -16.00 -10.07 -4.05
N ASP A 104 -16.87 -11.08 -4.10
CA ASP A 104 -17.65 -11.47 -2.90
C ASP A 104 -16.95 -12.39 -1.87
N ASN A 105 -15.92 -13.15 -2.28
CA ASN A 105 -15.35 -14.19 -1.42
C ASN A 105 -13.93 -13.90 -0.89
N TRP A 106 -13.12 -13.11 -1.60
CA TRP A 106 -11.74 -12.83 -1.20
C TRP A 106 -11.65 -11.69 -0.17
N ASP A 107 -12.45 -10.64 -0.35
CA ASP A 107 -12.44 -9.45 0.51
C ASP A 107 -12.76 -9.79 1.96
N ARG A 108 -13.69 -10.72 2.18
CA ARG A 108 -14.10 -11.17 3.52
C ARG A 108 -12.99 -11.90 4.27
N LYS A 109 -12.22 -12.77 3.59
CA LYS A 109 -11.11 -13.50 4.22
C LYS A 109 -9.95 -12.57 4.57
N LEU A 110 -9.66 -11.61 3.70
CA LEU A 110 -8.59 -10.64 3.90
C LEU A 110 -8.90 -9.65 5.03
N LYS A 111 -10.13 -9.11 5.05
CA LYS A 111 -10.60 -8.25 6.15
C LYS A 111 -10.51 -8.96 7.50
N HIS A 112 -10.83 -10.26 7.53
CA HIS A 112 -10.73 -11.06 8.75
C HIS A 112 -9.27 -11.23 9.22
N SER A 113 -8.34 -11.55 8.33
CA SER A 113 -6.93 -11.72 8.71
C SER A 113 -6.30 -10.43 9.22
N GLN A 114 -6.66 -9.28 8.65
CA GLN A 114 -6.14 -7.99 9.08
C GLN A 114 -6.76 -7.48 10.37
N ALA A 115 -8.08 -7.67 10.56
CA ALA A 115 -8.72 -7.37 11.83
C ALA A 115 -8.12 -8.18 12.99
N LEU A 116 -7.74 -9.43 12.74
CA LEU A 116 -7.06 -10.26 13.72
C LEU A 116 -5.67 -9.73 14.09
N LEU A 117 -4.88 -9.27 13.10
CA LEU A 117 -3.58 -8.62 13.32
C LEU A 117 -3.71 -7.34 14.15
N LEU A 118 -4.69 -6.48 13.85
CA LEU A 118 -4.96 -5.27 14.62
C LEU A 118 -5.38 -5.58 16.05
N ALA A 119 -6.27 -6.57 16.24
CA ALA A 119 -6.70 -7.01 17.56
C ALA A 119 -5.54 -7.56 18.41
N GLN A 120 -4.61 -8.30 17.78
CA GLN A 120 -3.37 -8.76 18.43
C GLN A 120 -2.40 -7.62 18.73
N THR A 121 -2.43 -6.50 18.01
CA THR A 121 -1.53 -5.38 18.33
C THR A 121 -2.05 -4.61 19.55
N ILE A 122 -3.38 -4.42 19.64
CA ILE A 122 -4.04 -3.67 20.71
C ILE A 122 -4.08 -4.47 22.01
N GLY A 123 -4.49 -5.75 21.96
CA GLY A 123 -4.67 -6.58 23.16
C GLY A 123 -3.37 -6.83 23.95
N PHE A 124 -2.22 -6.75 23.28
CA PHE A 124 -0.93 -7.10 23.88
C PHE A 124 -0.19 -5.91 24.51
N SER A 125 -0.64 -4.67 24.28
CA SER A 125 -0.07 -3.48 24.94
C SER A 125 -0.38 -3.41 26.45
N ILE A 126 -1.18 -4.33 26.98
CA ILE A 126 -1.71 -4.29 28.35
C ILE A 126 -0.90 -5.19 29.32
N ALA A 127 -0.08 -6.13 28.81
CA ALA A 127 0.58 -7.16 29.62
C ALA A 127 2.12 -7.13 29.49
N PRO A 128 2.86 -6.41 30.36
CA PRO A 128 4.32 -6.26 30.26
C PRO A 128 5.09 -7.58 30.43
N SER A 129 4.52 -8.58 31.11
CA SER A 129 5.13 -9.91 31.25
C SER A 129 5.27 -10.68 29.93
N LEU A 130 4.51 -10.29 28.89
CA LEU A 130 4.51 -10.95 27.58
C LEU A 130 5.39 -10.25 26.55
N GLN A 131 6.06 -9.15 26.91
CA GLN A 131 6.86 -8.33 26.01
C GLN A 131 7.91 -9.08 25.16
N PRO A 132 8.68 -10.06 25.69
CA PRO A 132 9.66 -10.78 24.87
C PRO A 132 9.01 -11.72 23.83
N ILE A 133 7.82 -12.26 24.12
CA ILE A 133 7.06 -13.06 23.16
C ILE A 133 6.45 -12.12 22.11
N LEU A 134 5.92 -10.98 22.55
CA LEU A 134 5.33 -9.96 21.68
C LEU A 134 6.31 -9.45 20.63
N ASN A 135 7.53 -9.08 21.03
CA ASN A 135 8.54 -8.59 20.10
C ASN A 135 8.83 -9.61 18.98
N LYS A 136 8.81 -10.92 19.30
CA LYS A 136 8.99 -11.99 18.31
C LYS A 136 7.79 -12.10 17.36
N VAL A 137 6.57 -12.00 17.90
CA VAL A 137 5.34 -12.07 17.09
C VAL A 137 5.23 -10.86 16.15
N VAL A 138 5.50 -9.66 16.66
CA VAL A 138 5.49 -8.43 15.87
C VAL A 138 6.55 -8.49 14.77
N ALA A 139 7.79 -8.88 15.12
CA ALA A 139 8.85 -9.03 14.14
C ALA A 139 8.52 -10.08 13.07
N ALA A 140 7.92 -11.22 13.46
CA ALA A 140 7.45 -12.24 12.52
C ALA A 140 6.33 -11.70 11.61
N GLY A 141 5.41 -10.89 12.15
CA GLY A 141 4.35 -10.25 11.37
C GLY A 141 4.91 -9.27 10.33
N ILE A 142 5.90 -8.46 10.70
CA ILE A 142 6.60 -7.54 9.79
C ILE A 142 7.33 -8.32 8.68
N LEU A 143 8.04 -9.39 9.03
CA LEU A 143 8.73 -10.25 8.06
C LEU A 143 7.74 -10.92 7.10
N LEU A 144 6.61 -11.40 7.62
CA LEU A 144 5.55 -11.98 6.82
C LEU A 144 4.96 -10.95 5.85
N SER A 145 4.69 -9.73 6.31
CA SER A 145 4.24 -8.62 5.46
C SER A 145 5.26 -8.33 4.35
N GLY A 146 6.55 -8.25 4.67
CA GLY A 146 7.62 -8.08 3.68
C GLY A 146 7.65 -9.22 2.64
N CYS A 147 7.51 -10.47 3.07
CA CYS A 147 7.42 -11.61 2.16
C CYS A 147 6.18 -11.53 1.26
N THR A 148 5.02 -11.18 1.82
CA THR A 148 3.79 -11.02 1.03
C THR A 148 3.89 -9.88 0.04
N THR A 149 4.59 -8.79 0.37
CA THR A 149 4.85 -7.71 -0.59
C THR A 149 5.72 -8.20 -1.73
N ILE A 150 6.82 -8.93 -1.48
CA ILE A 150 7.68 -9.49 -2.54
C ILE A 150 6.85 -10.39 -3.47
N ILE A 151 6.08 -11.32 -2.90
CA ILE A 151 5.23 -12.24 -3.68
C ILE A 151 4.22 -11.44 -4.51
N THR A 152 3.59 -10.43 -3.92
CA THR A 152 2.62 -9.58 -4.61
C THR A 152 3.27 -8.78 -5.76
N THR A 153 4.45 -8.21 -5.54
CA THR A 153 5.21 -7.51 -6.58
C THR A 153 5.55 -8.46 -7.73
N VAL A 154 6.02 -9.68 -7.44
CA VAL A 154 6.30 -10.72 -8.45
C VAL A 154 5.04 -11.09 -9.23
N LEU A 155 3.89 -11.26 -8.56
CA LEU A 155 2.61 -11.56 -9.22
C LEU A 155 2.13 -10.42 -10.13
N ILE A 156 2.28 -9.17 -9.68
CA ILE A 156 1.97 -7.98 -10.49
C ILE A 156 2.85 -7.96 -11.75
N ILE A 157 4.17 -8.14 -11.60
CA ILE A 157 5.11 -8.19 -12.73
C ILE A 157 4.75 -9.32 -13.69
N TYR A 158 4.50 -10.53 -13.18
CA TYR A 158 4.14 -11.69 -13.99
C TYR A 158 2.89 -11.44 -14.81
N ARG A 159 1.85 -10.85 -14.19
CA ARG A 159 0.59 -10.54 -14.84
C ARG A 159 0.75 -9.49 -15.93
N ILE A 160 1.44 -8.40 -15.60
CA ILE A 160 1.80 -7.32 -16.52
C ILE A 160 2.57 -7.90 -17.72
N HIS A 161 3.59 -8.71 -17.48
CA HIS A 161 4.35 -9.41 -18.52
C HIS A 161 3.47 -10.33 -19.39
N SER A 162 2.55 -11.09 -18.77
CA SER A 162 1.60 -11.95 -19.49
C SER A 162 0.68 -11.15 -20.41
N PHE A 163 0.16 -10.00 -19.95
CA PHE A 163 -0.66 -9.11 -20.77
C PHE A 163 0.13 -8.51 -21.94
N SER A 164 1.36 -8.05 -21.69
CA SER A 164 2.22 -7.51 -22.74
C SER A 164 2.58 -8.52 -23.83
N ARG A 165 2.54 -9.82 -23.52
CA ARG A 165 2.78 -10.86 -24.53
C ARG A 165 1.57 -11.11 -25.42
N HIS A 166 0.37 -10.85 -24.91
CA HIS A 166 -0.88 -11.16 -25.61
C HIS A 166 -1.31 -10.04 -26.57
N TYR A 167 -1.00 -8.79 -26.22
CA TYR A 167 -1.27 -7.64 -27.06
C TYR A 167 0.07 -7.16 -27.61
N GLU A 168 0.24 -7.10 -28.94
CA GLU A 168 1.43 -6.58 -29.63
C GLU A 168 1.61 -5.06 -29.44
N ILE A 169 1.38 -4.56 -28.23
CA ILE A 169 1.54 -3.17 -27.83
C ILE A 169 3.03 -2.91 -27.65
N SER A 170 3.47 -1.73 -28.08
CA SER A 170 4.85 -1.23 -27.96
C SER A 170 5.47 -1.54 -26.59
N SER A 171 6.36 -2.53 -26.57
CA SER A 171 7.03 -3.08 -25.38
C SER A 171 7.86 -2.06 -24.58
N ILE A 172 8.25 -0.96 -25.23
CA ILE A 172 9.18 0.04 -24.67
C ILE A 172 8.55 0.79 -23.48
N LYS A 173 7.32 1.30 -23.63
CA LYS A 173 6.65 2.06 -22.54
C LYS A 173 6.35 1.18 -21.34
N PHE A 174 5.98 -0.06 -21.59
CA PHE A 174 5.57 -1.00 -20.57
C PHE A 174 6.74 -1.51 -19.73
N ARG A 175 7.92 -1.68 -20.36
CA ARG A 175 9.16 -2.05 -19.66
C ARG A 175 9.57 -1.00 -18.63
N HIS A 176 9.45 0.28 -18.96
CA HIS A 176 9.79 1.37 -18.03
C HIS A 176 8.88 1.39 -16.79
N ILE A 177 7.60 1.04 -16.96
CA ILE A 177 6.63 0.99 -15.87
C ILE A 177 6.93 -0.19 -14.95
N ILE A 178 7.15 -1.38 -15.53
CA ILE A 178 7.56 -2.57 -14.78
C ILE A 178 8.79 -2.25 -13.94
N ASP A 179 9.82 -1.67 -14.56
CA ASP A 179 11.08 -1.38 -13.89
C ASP A 179 10.87 -0.52 -12.63
N ILE A 180 10.01 0.50 -12.72
CA ILE A 180 9.81 1.38 -11.58
C ILE A 180 8.91 0.76 -10.50
N VAL A 181 7.90 -0.02 -10.87
CA VAL A 181 7.10 -0.80 -9.91
C VAL A 181 7.97 -1.83 -9.18
N VAL A 182 8.88 -2.49 -9.91
CA VAL A 182 9.85 -3.43 -9.34
C VAL A 182 10.77 -2.70 -8.36
N GLN A 183 11.32 -1.55 -8.77
CA GLN A 183 12.23 -0.77 -7.94
C GLN A 183 11.55 -0.28 -6.66
N SER A 184 10.34 0.29 -6.74
CA SER A 184 9.61 0.78 -5.57
C SER A 184 9.19 -0.37 -4.65
N GLY A 185 8.65 -1.45 -5.21
CA GLY A 185 8.26 -2.66 -4.46
C GLY A 185 9.44 -3.34 -3.77
N ALA A 186 10.60 -3.42 -4.45
CA ALA A 186 11.82 -3.98 -3.87
C ALA A 186 12.36 -3.12 -2.73
N VAL A 187 12.40 -1.80 -2.90
CA VAL A 187 12.83 -0.86 -1.85
C VAL A 187 11.92 -0.96 -0.62
N TYR A 188 10.62 -1.07 -0.82
CA TYR A 188 9.65 -1.31 0.26
C TYR A 188 9.90 -2.63 0.99
N ALA A 189 10.01 -3.73 0.26
CA ALA A 189 10.23 -5.06 0.83
C ALA A 189 11.57 -5.19 1.59
N ILE A 190 12.64 -4.60 1.04
CA ILE A 190 13.96 -4.58 1.70
C ILE A 190 13.86 -3.78 3.01
N SER A 191 13.13 -2.67 3.01
CA SER A 191 12.96 -1.85 4.22
C SER A 191 12.21 -2.62 5.30
N LEU A 192 11.13 -3.32 4.94
CA LEU A 192 10.41 -4.22 5.85
C LEU A 192 11.28 -5.34 6.39
N LEU A 193 12.12 -5.94 5.53
CA LEU A 193 13.02 -7.02 5.94
C LEU A 193 14.05 -6.52 6.95
N ILE A 194 14.69 -5.38 6.68
CA ILE A 194 15.63 -4.74 7.61
C ILE A 194 14.94 -4.44 8.94
N PHE A 195 13.72 -3.89 8.89
CA PHE A 195 12.94 -3.57 10.10
C PHE A 195 12.62 -4.82 10.93
N GLY A 196 12.11 -5.88 10.28
CA GLY A 196 11.77 -7.13 10.94
C GLY A 196 12.99 -7.82 11.55
N VAL A 197 14.11 -7.86 10.83
CA VAL A 197 15.37 -8.43 11.33
C VAL A 197 15.91 -7.64 12.52
N SER A 198 15.88 -6.31 12.46
CA SER A 198 16.27 -5.46 13.60
C SER A 198 15.40 -5.71 14.83
N GLY A 199 14.08 -5.83 14.65
CA GLY A 199 13.15 -6.17 15.74
C GLY A 199 13.44 -7.53 16.38
N MET A 200 13.81 -8.55 15.58
CA MET A 200 14.21 -9.86 16.10
C MET A 200 15.52 -9.79 16.91
N LEU A 201 16.48 -8.98 16.46
CA LEU A 201 17.79 -8.81 17.12
C LEU A 201 17.67 -8.04 18.42
N SER A 202 16.87 -6.97 18.47
CA SER A 202 16.66 -6.13 19.67
C SER A 202 16.07 -6.91 20.85
N GLY A 203 15.30 -7.98 20.58
CA GLY A 203 14.73 -8.84 21.62
C GLY A 203 15.71 -9.85 22.24
N GLN A 204 16.88 -10.07 21.62
CA GLN A 204 17.88 -10.99 22.15
C GLN A 204 18.97 -10.21 22.89
N ARG A 205 19.14 -10.50 24.18
CA ARG A 205 20.37 -10.11 24.91
C ARG A 205 21.53 -10.95 24.39
N ILE A 206 22.04 -10.60 23.22
CA ILE A 206 23.27 -11.20 22.69
C ILE A 206 24.41 -10.61 23.52
N VAL A 207 24.87 -11.39 24.50
CA VAL A 207 25.84 -10.99 25.54
C VAL A 207 27.18 -10.49 24.96
N ASN A 208 27.42 -10.70 23.67
CA ASN A 208 28.65 -10.38 22.97
C ASN A 208 28.54 -9.25 21.93
N LEU A 209 27.34 -8.70 21.67
CA LEU A 209 27.22 -7.54 20.79
C LEU A 209 27.42 -6.25 21.60
N LYS A 210 28.58 -5.60 21.42
CA LYS A 210 28.87 -4.25 21.96
C LYS A 210 28.11 -3.12 21.23
N VAL A 211 27.27 -3.45 20.26
CA VAL A 211 26.49 -2.46 19.52
C VAL A 211 25.29 -2.08 20.38
N PRO A 212 25.03 -0.78 20.64
CA PRO A 212 23.81 -0.34 21.30
C PRO A 212 22.61 -0.73 20.42
N THR A 213 21.93 -1.83 20.75
CA THR A 213 20.75 -2.33 20.02
C THR A 213 19.65 -1.27 19.93
N TYR A 214 19.57 -0.41 20.94
CA TYR A 214 18.70 0.76 20.98
C TYR A 214 18.90 1.71 19.79
N ASN A 215 20.14 1.95 19.35
CA ASN A 215 20.39 2.84 18.22
C ASN A 215 19.90 2.21 16.91
N LEU A 216 20.10 0.89 16.73
CA LEU A 216 19.69 0.19 15.52
C LEU A 216 18.17 0.27 15.32
N ASP A 217 17.41 0.11 16.39
CA ASP A 217 15.94 0.16 16.36
C ASP A 217 15.43 1.56 15.98
N LEU A 218 16.02 2.61 16.56
CA LEU A 218 15.71 4.00 16.21
C LEU A 218 16.01 4.30 14.74
N TRP A 219 17.23 4.00 14.27
CA TRP A 219 17.64 4.27 12.89
C TRP A 219 16.76 3.54 11.87
N THR A 220 16.45 2.27 12.13
CA THR A 220 15.60 1.50 11.22
C THR A 220 14.17 2.01 11.22
N THR A 221 13.58 2.32 12.37
CA THR A 221 12.24 2.90 12.44
C THR A 221 12.17 4.23 11.68
N THR A 222 13.15 5.11 11.85
CA THR A 222 13.19 6.43 11.20
C THR A 222 13.33 6.36 9.69
N LEU A 223 14.05 5.35 9.16
CA LEU A 223 14.21 5.17 7.72
C LEU A 223 13.05 4.43 7.07
N VAL A 224 12.50 3.42 7.75
CA VAL A 224 11.51 2.51 7.16
C VAL A 224 10.17 3.22 6.96
N LEU A 225 9.75 4.09 7.88
CA LEU A 225 8.50 4.85 7.72
C LEU A 225 8.44 5.70 6.44
N PRO A 226 9.39 6.62 6.21
CA PRO A 226 9.34 7.48 5.02
C PRO A 226 9.52 6.66 3.74
N ILE A 227 10.36 5.61 3.75
CA ILE A 227 10.51 4.74 2.59
C ILE A 227 9.21 4.00 2.30
N ALA A 228 8.54 3.49 3.34
CA ALA A 228 7.27 2.79 3.22
C ALA A 228 6.21 3.69 2.56
N GLY A 229 6.04 4.90 3.09
CA GLY A 229 5.08 5.87 2.55
C GLY A 229 5.41 6.28 1.12
N ILE A 230 6.61 6.81 0.88
CA ILE A 230 7.02 7.32 -0.44
C ILE A 230 6.89 6.21 -1.50
N SER A 231 7.31 4.99 -1.18
CA SER A 231 7.20 3.87 -2.12
C SER A 231 5.74 3.57 -2.50
N THR A 232 4.84 3.52 -1.51
CA THR A 232 3.42 3.29 -1.77
C THR A 232 2.77 4.42 -2.56
N THR A 233 3.08 5.69 -2.26
CA THR A 233 2.54 6.85 -2.96
C THR A 233 3.03 6.90 -4.41
N VAL A 234 4.31 6.63 -4.66
CA VAL A 234 4.87 6.54 -6.02
C VAL A 234 4.21 5.41 -6.81
N MET A 235 3.93 4.27 -6.16
CA MET A 235 3.25 3.15 -6.80
C MET A 235 1.81 3.52 -7.20
N VAL A 236 1.03 4.13 -6.30
CA VAL A 236 -0.36 4.52 -6.55
C VAL A 236 -0.46 5.63 -7.60
N ALA A 237 0.38 6.67 -7.51
CA ALA A 237 0.41 7.78 -8.47
C ALA A 237 0.70 7.32 -9.90
N ARG A 238 1.48 6.25 -10.05
CA ARG A 238 1.78 5.67 -11.38
C ARG A 238 0.60 4.89 -11.92
N VAL A 239 -0.11 4.14 -11.08
CA VAL A 239 -1.31 3.40 -11.50
C VAL A 239 -2.41 4.37 -11.95
N SER A 240 -2.57 5.52 -11.28
CA SER A 240 -3.58 6.52 -11.69
C SER A 240 -3.22 7.21 -13.01
N THR A 241 -1.96 7.62 -13.21
CA THR A 241 -1.51 8.28 -14.45
C THR A 241 -1.57 7.37 -15.69
N LEU A 242 -1.52 6.05 -15.49
CA LEU A 242 -1.73 5.05 -16.54
C LEU A 242 -3.16 5.04 -17.08
N SER A 243 -4.15 5.23 -16.20
CA SER A 243 -5.56 5.25 -16.57
C SER A 243 -5.87 6.44 -17.49
N GLU A 244 -5.32 7.61 -17.18
CA GLU A 244 -5.59 8.85 -17.93
C GLU A 244 -5.04 8.81 -19.37
N ASN A 245 -3.82 8.29 -19.55
CA ASN A 245 -3.20 8.18 -20.87
C ASN A 245 -3.98 7.24 -21.81
N THR A 246 -4.61 6.21 -21.26
CA THR A 246 -5.43 5.26 -22.05
C THR A 246 -6.71 5.92 -22.57
N THR A 247 -7.33 6.78 -21.75
CA THR A 247 -8.53 7.54 -22.13
C THR A 247 -8.25 8.57 -23.21
N ARG A 248 -7.13 9.29 -23.13
CA ARG A 248 -6.75 10.29 -24.15
C ARG A 248 -6.43 9.64 -25.49
N LEU A 249 -5.73 8.51 -25.50
CA LEU A 249 -5.47 7.76 -26.74
C LEU A 249 -6.77 7.23 -27.37
N SER A 250 -7.75 6.83 -26.54
CA SER A 250 -9.07 6.42 -27.04
C SER A 250 -9.89 7.60 -27.57
N GLN A 251 -9.75 8.80 -27.01
CA GLN A 251 -10.37 10.03 -27.52
C GLN A 251 -9.70 10.56 -28.78
N GLU A 252 -8.37 10.49 -28.89
CA GLU A 252 -7.63 10.95 -30.05
C GLU A 252 -7.76 9.98 -31.24
N SER A 253 -7.87 8.68 -30.96
CA SER A 253 -8.30 7.66 -31.93
C SER A 253 -9.76 7.83 -32.37
N LYS A 254 -10.54 8.72 -31.73
CA LYS A 254 -11.93 9.02 -32.08
C LYS A 254 -12.07 10.04 -33.21
N HIS A 255 -10.98 10.35 -33.92
CA HIS A 255 -11.07 11.08 -35.18
C HIS A 255 -11.79 10.21 -36.24
N PRO A 256 -12.88 10.68 -36.87
CA PRO A 256 -13.98 9.84 -37.36
C PRO A 256 -13.75 9.12 -38.70
N THR A 257 -12.51 8.89 -39.14
CA THR A 257 -12.27 8.25 -40.45
C THR A 257 -12.04 6.74 -40.41
N LYS A 258 -12.09 6.08 -39.23
CA LYS A 258 -11.84 4.62 -39.11
C LYS A 258 -12.62 3.87 -38.02
N LEU A 259 -13.67 4.48 -37.44
CA LEU A 259 -14.37 3.95 -36.26
C LEU A 259 -15.51 2.98 -36.54
N GLU A 260 -15.98 2.86 -37.78
CA GLU A 260 -17.04 1.89 -38.12
C GLU A 260 -16.53 0.44 -38.08
N ASP A 261 -15.23 0.20 -38.29
CA ASP A 261 -14.66 -1.15 -38.26
C ASP A 261 -14.47 -1.71 -36.84
N LEU A 262 -14.21 -0.86 -35.82
CA LEU A 262 -13.95 -1.33 -34.45
C LEU A 262 -15.22 -1.67 -33.66
N GLY A 263 -16.35 -1.01 -33.98
CA GLY A 263 -17.66 -1.37 -33.43
C GLY A 263 -18.07 -2.81 -33.80
N TRP A 264 -17.77 -3.19 -35.05
CA TRP A 264 -18.03 -4.54 -35.55
C TRP A 264 -17.23 -5.62 -34.79
N TRP A 265 -15.98 -5.36 -34.42
CA TRP A 265 -15.15 -6.33 -33.67
C TRP A 265 -15.63 -6.54 -32.23
N CYS A 266 -16.15 -5.50 -31.57
CA CYS A 266 -16.65 -5.60 -30.19
C CYS A 266 -17.97 -6.38 -30.13
N GLU A 267 -18.86 -6.16 -31.11
CA GLU A 267 -20.11 -6.91 -31.26
C GLU A 267 -19.87 -8.37 -31.67
N LYS A 268 -18.84 -8.63 -32.47
CA LYS A 268 -18.46 -10.00 -32.85
C LYS A 268 -17.78 -10.79 -31.72
N ALA A 269 -17.04 -10.11 -30.84
CA ALA A 269 -16.44 -10.74 -29.66
C ALA A 269 -17.49 -11.12 -28.60
N SER A 270 -18.52 -10.28 -28.39
CA SER A 270 -19.58 -10.57 -27.43
C SER A 270 -20.46 -11.75 -27.86
N THR A 271 -20.72 -11.88 -29.16
CA THR A 271 -21.46 -13.01 -29.73
C THR A 271 -20.69 -14.32 -29.61
N LEU A 272 -19.38 -14.32 -29.87
CA LEU A 272 -18.54 -15.52 -29.70
C LEU A 272 -18.41 -15.98 -28.24
N LEU A 273 -18.37 -15.05 -27.28
CA LEU A 273 -18.35 -15.39 -25.86
C LEU A 273 -19.68 -15.97 -25.38
N LEU A 274 -20.81 -15.48 -25.90
CA LEU A 274 -22.12 -16.07 -25.62
C LEU A 274 -22.27 -17.46 -26.25
N GLU A 275 -21.72 -17.67 -27.45
CA GLU A 275 -21.74 -18.96 -28.13
C GLU A 275 -20.86 -20.00 -27.43
N SER A 276 -19.65 -19.63 -27.00
CA SER A 276 -18.76 -20.48 -26.19
C SER A 276 -19.39 -20.87 -24.84
N ARG A 277 -20.13 -19.95 -24.22
CA ARG A 277 -20.82 -20.22 -22.95
C ARG A 277 -22.00 -21.18 -23.13
N ASN A 278 -22.69 -21.13 -24.27
CA ASN A 278 -23.80 -22.04 -24.56
C ASN A 278 -23.34 -23.42 -25.01
N ALA A 279 -22.12 -23.58 -25.53
CA ALA A 279 -21.57 -24.89 -25.91
C ALA A 279 -21.16 -25.78 -24.73
N HIS A 280 -21.12 -25.24 -23.51
CA HIS A 280 -20.72 -25.95 -22.29
C HIS A 280 -21.87 -26.28 -21.33
N ASN A 281 -23.10 -25.93 -21.70
CA ASN A 281 -24.32 -26.37 -21.02
C ASN A 281 -25.05 -27.40 -21.88
#